data_AF-A0A2E0KTQ5-F1
#
_entry.id   AF-A0A2E0KTQ5-F1
#
_cell.length_a   1.000
_cell.length_b   1.000
_cell.length_c   1.000
_cell.angle_alpha   90.00
_cell.angle_beta   90.00
_cell.angle_gamma   90.00
#
_symmetry.space_group_name_H-M   'P 1'
#
loop_
_entity.id
_entity.type
_entity.pdbx_description
1 polymer ?
#
loop_
_entity_poly.entity_id
_entity_poly.type
_entity_poly.pdbx_seq_one_letter_code
_entity_poly.pdbx_strand_id
1 'polypeptide(L)'
;MRFLRRFIMLAAALVLVLCIALLLNITAPNPTGRRYSSEMPLTTGEGNAGQIGGDGERILAHDLRLPNNNLPDQRQCICGFSSGVPGGCNLCLAHSPQVGNYRIPDFVGAGYIAEAKNVRRLLVTHDRDFQQIGEMAAAAREAGLAFWLYVRADTVLDPAYFALMDGLRGGIVYYFAVPDYLDPVDQLAQVGLLSALVLIALMILWDLIARKVTAAPVRVPTSPPKRDRAPDPLRKADDAGDFAQRARDRTRRQIDIDESRHGKH
;
A
#
# COMPACT_ATOMS: atom_id res chain seq x y z
N MET A 1 3.51 -27.64 10.81
CA MET A 1 3.36 -27.63 9.35
C MET A 1 2.14 -26.82 8.85
N ARG A 2 0.89 -27.19 9.16
CA ARG A 2 -0.30 -26.48 8.64
C ARG A 2 -0.38 -24.99 9.00
N PHE A 3 -0.07 -24.65 10.26
CA PHE A 3 -0.07 -23.26 10.73
C PHE A 3 0.97 -22.40 9.99
N LEU A 4 2.23 -22.87 9.93
CA LEU A 4 3.31 -22.21 9.21
C LEU A 4 2.95 -21.96 7.73
N ARG A 5 2.34 -22.95 7.06
CA ARG A 5 1.89 -22.81 5.67
C ARG A 5 0.80 -21.74 5.49
N ARG A 6 -0.18 -21.70 6.38
CA ARG A 6 -1.22 -20.65 6.36
C ARG A 6 -0.61 -19.28 6.59
N PHE A 7 0.32 -19.17 7.52
CA PHE A 7 1.02 -17.92 7.79
C PHE A 7 1.82 -17.43 6.57
N ILE A 8 2.59 -18.32 5.92
CA ILE A 8 3.34 -17.99 4.69
C ILE A 8 2.40 -17.53 3.57
N MET A 9 1.27 -18.22 3.35
CA MET A 9 0.28 -17.83 2.35
C MET A 9 -0.36 -16.48 2.64
N LEU A 10 -0.68 -16.19 3.91
CA LEU A 10 -1.22 -14.90 4.33
C LEU A 10 -0.20 -13.77 4.11
N ALA A 11 1.06 -13.99 4.49
CA ALA A 11 2.13 -13.02 4.27
C ALA A 11 2.33 -12.75 2.76
N ALA A 12 2.33 -13.79 1.92
CA ALA A 12 2.44 -13.63 0.48
C ALA A 12 1.26 -12.87 -0.13
N ALA A 13 0.04 -13.15 0.33
CA ALA A 13 -1.15 -12.43 -0.11
C ALA A 13 -1.10 -10.95 0.31
N LEU A 14 -0.62 -10.65 1.53
CA LEU A 14 -0.43 -9.28 1.99
C LEU A 14 0.58 -8.52 1.12
N VAL A 15 1.74 -9.12 0.84
CA VAL A 15 2.76 -8.54 -0.04
C VAL A 15 2.17 -8.29 -1.43
N LEU A 16 1.43 -9.24 -1.98
CA LEU A 16 0.78 -9.10 -3.28
C LEU A 16 -0.19 -7.91 -3.33
N VAL A 17 -1.05 -7.76 -2.32
CA VAL A 17 -1.98 -6.62 -2.21
C VAL A 17 -1.22 -5.30 -2.10
N LEU A 18 -0.16 -5.25 -1.29
CA LEU A 18 0.66 -4.05 -1.14
C LEU A 18 1.37 -3.67 -2.44
N CYS A 19 1.95 -4.63 -3.15
CA CYS A 19 2.56 -4.39 -4.47
C CYS A 19 1.55 -3.86 -5.49
N ILE A 20 0.34 -4.43 -5.53
CA ILE A 20 -0.73 -3.93 -6.41
C ILE A 20 -1.09 -2.49 -6.04
N ALA A 21 -1.27 -2.18 -4.75
CA ALA A 21 -1.58 -0.83 -4.29
C ALA A 21 -0.47 0.18 -4.65
N LEU A 22 0.80 -0.21 -4.54
CA LEU A 22 1.93 0.63 -4.94
C LEU A 22 1.96 0.88 -6.46
N LEU A 23 1.66 -0.13 -7.28
CA LEU A 23 1.62 -0.03 -8.74
C LEU A 23 0.43 0.75 -9.27
N LEU A 24 -0.68 0.83 -8.52
CA LEU A 24 -1.86 1.58 -8.92
C LEU A 24 -1.66 3.11 -8.86
N ASN A 25 -0.54 3.62 -8.33
CA ASN A 25 -0.23 5.05 -8.28
C ASN A 25 -1.31 5.92 -7.56
N ILE A 26 -2.02 5.36 -6.56
CA ILE A 26 -3.14 6.03 -5.84
C ILE A 26 -2.90 6.18 -4.33
N THR A 27 -1.65 6.18 -3.89
CA THR A 27 -1.29 6.04 -2.46
C THR A 27 -0.56 7.25 -1.88
N ALA A 28 -0.55 8.40 -2.57
CA ALA A 28 0.22 9.54 -2.12
C ALA A 28 -0.63 10.52 -1.26
N PRO A 29 -0.12 10.98 -0.11
CA PRO A 29 -0.81 11.92 0.77
C PRO A 29 -0.68 13.36 0.26
N ASN A 30 -1.04 13.62 -1.00
CA ASN A 30 -1.06 14.96 -1.60
C ASN A 30 -2.37 15.18 -2.37
N PRO A 31 -2.72 16.43 -2.73
CA PRO A 31 -4.00 16.75 -3.38
C PRO A 31 -4.34 15.96 -4.65
N THR A 32 -3.37 15.48 -5.43
CA THR A 32 -3.66 14.66 -6.62
C THR A 32 -4.04 13.23 -6.24
N GLY A 33 -3.69 12.78 -5.02
CA GLY A 33 -3.79 11.39 -4.58
C GLY A 33 -2.79 10.45 -5.26
N ARG A 34 -1.92 10.98 -6.13
CA ARG A 34 -1.02 10.20 -6.99
C ARG A 34 0.44 10.40 -6.63
N ARG A 35 1.25 9.35 -6.79
CA ARG A 35 2.71 9.45 -6.65
C ARG A 35 3.32 10.19 -7.85
N TYR A 36 2.83 9.87 -9.05
CA TYR A 36 3.28 10.49 -10.30
C TYR A 36 2.12 11.04 -11.14
N SER A 37 2.48 11.98 -12.01
CA SER A 37 1.60 12.58 -12.99
C SER A 37 0.89 11.58 -13.89
N SER A 38 -0.28 11.95 -14.43
CA SER A 38 -0.99 11.13 -15.43
C SER A 38 -0.29 11.03 -16.77
N GLU A 39 0.52 12.04 -17.09
CA GLU A 39 1.24 12.18 -18.34
C GLU A 39 2.71 12.50 -18.03
N MET A 40 3.59 12.10 -18.93
CA MET A 40 4.98 12.55 -18.91
C MET A 40 5.06 13.93 -19.57
N PRO A 41 5.86 14.88 -19.03
CA PRO A 41 6.13 16.12 -19.74
C PRO A 41 6.77 15.83 -21.10
N LEU A 42 6.23 16.40 -22.17
CA LEU A 42 6.71 16.30 -23.54
C LEU A 42 8.00 17.09 -23.76
N THR A 43 8.23 18.15 -22.96
CA THR A 43 9.44 18.99 -23.05
C THR A 43 10.31 18.82 -21.80
N THR A 44 11.34 18.00 -21.90
CA THR A 44 12.25 17.66 -20.79
C THR A 44 13.63 18.30 -20.93
N GLY A 45 13.70 19.63 -20.99
CA GLY A 45 14.96 20.36 -20.91
C GLY A 45 15.57 20.87 -22.23
N GLU A 46 14.94 20.59 -23.38
CA GLU A 46 15.38 21.08 -24.70
C GLU A 46 14.42 22.10 -25.34
N GLY A 47 13.26 22.34 -24.72
CA GLY A 47 12.32 23.39 -25.12
C GLY A 47 12.68 24.76 -24.54
N ASN A 48 11.98 25.82 -24.98
CA ASN A 48 12.07 27.11 -24.31
C ASN A 48 11.61 26.96 -22.85
N ALA A 49 12.27 27.63 -21.90
CA ALA A 49 11.96 27.53 -20.46
C ALA A 49 10.47 27.75 -20.15
N GLY A 50 9.80 28.65 -20.88
CA GLY A 50 8.36 28.86 -20.76
C GLY A 50 7.49 27.67 -21.22
N GLN A 51 7.92 26.94 -22.25
CA GLN A 51 7.22 25.74 -22.72
C GLN A 51 7.39 24.58 -21.74
N ILE A 52 8.59 24.42 -21.18
CA ILE A 52 8.90 23.39 -20.18
C ILE A 52 8.05 23.59 -18.92
N GLY A 53 7.97 24.83 -18.42
CA GLY A 53 7.13 25.17 -17.26
C GLY A 53 5.64 24.93 -17.55
N GLY A 54 5.16 25.47 -18.68
CA GLY A 54 3.75 25.37 -19.06
C GLY A 54 3.24 23.94 -19.25
N ASP A 55 4.09 23.00 -19.69
CA ASP A 55 3.68 21.60 -19.82
C ASP A 55 3.49 20.91 -18.46
N GLY A 56 4.37 21.18 -17.49
CA GLY A 56 4.20 20.70 -16.12
C GLY A 56 2.93 21.27 -15.47
N GLU A 57 2.67 22.57 -15.67
CA GLU A 57 1.44 23.21 -15.21
C GLU A 57 0.20 22.60 -15.88
N ARG A 58 0.22 22.36 -17.20
CA ARG A 58 -0.91 21.73 -17.91
C ARG A 58 -1.26 20.36 -17.33
N ILE A 59 -0.24 19.51 -17.12
CA ILE A 59 -0.42 18.16 -16.58
C ILE A 59 -0.96 18.24 -15.15
N LEU A 60 -0.40 19.11 -14.32
CA LEU A 60 -0.84 19.26 -12.93
C LEU A 60 -2.25 19.84 -12.84
N ALA A 61 -2.63 20.77 -13.73
CA ALA A 61 -3.99 21.31 -13.82
C ALA A 61 -5.02 20.18 -14.03
N HIS A 62 -4.73 19.28 -14.97
CA HIS A 62 -5.58 18.13 -15.25
C HIS A 62 -5.67 17.18 -14.04
N ASP A 63 -4.54 16.87 -13.41
CA ASP A 63 -4.49 15.94 -12.27
C ASP A 63 -5.16 16.50 -11.00
N LEU A 64 -4.98 17.79 -10.71
CA LEU A 64 -5.64 18.48 -9.60
C LEU A 64 -7.12 18.78 -9.88
N ARG A 65 -7.54 18.72 -11.14
CA ARG A 65 -8.84 19.23 -11.62
C ARG A 65 -9.04 20.71 -11.23
N LEU A 66 -7.96 21.48 -11.30
CA LEU A 66 -7.95 22.92 -11.03
C LEU A 66 -7.46 23.66 -12.27
N PRO A 67 -8.06 24.82 -12.61
CA PRO A 67 -7.50 25.67 -13.65
C PRO A 67 -6.16 26.25 -13.21
N ASN A 68 -5.29 26.52 -14.18
CA ASN A 68 -4.08 27.30 -13.95
C ASN A 68 -4.46 28.75 -13.60
N ASN A 69 -3.90 29.25 -12.50
CA ASN A 69 -4.21 30.55 -11.95
C ASN A 69 -3.50 31.72 -12.68
N ASN A 70 -2.79 31.45 -13.78
CA ASN A 70 -2.19 32.46 -14.65
C ASN A 70 -3.19 33.16 -15.59
N LEU A 71 -4.44 32.67 -15.70
CA LEU A 71 -5.50 33.28 -16.51
C LEU A 71 -5.91 34.67 -15.99
N PRO A 72 -5.87 35.75 -16.80
CA PRO A 72 -6.06 37.13 -16.34
C PRO A 72 -7.37 37.40 -15.59
N ASP A 73 -8.45 36.70 -15.94
CA ASP A 73 -9.78 36.85 -15.35
C ASP A 73 -9.97 36.10 -14.03
N GLN A 74 -9.03 35.23 -13.64
CA GLN A 74 -9.16 34.36 -12.47
C GLN A 74 -7.97 34.44 -11.51
N ARG A 75 -7.05 35.40 -11.72
CA ARG A 75 -5.81 35.51 -10.92
C ARG A 75 -6.08 35.80 -9.46
N GLN A 76 -5.80 34.81 -8.64
CA GLN A 76 -5.76 34.91 -7.20
C GLN A 76 -4.30 35.01 -6.76
N CYS A 77 -3.95 36.04 -6.00
CA CYS A 77 -2.58 36.35 -5.67
C CYS A 77 -2.31 36.25 -4.17
N ILE A 78 -1.03 36.14 -3.83
CA ILE A 78 -0.50 36.54 -2.53
C ILE A 78 0.00 37.97 -2.70
N CYS A 79 -0.45 38.88 -1.85
CA CYS A 79 -0.14 40.30 -1.97
C CYS A 79 0.82 40.74 -0.85
N GLY A 80 1.59 41.80 -1.09
CA GLY A 80 2.25 42.54 -0.03
C GLY A 80 1.23 43.28 0.86
N PHE A 81 1.71 44.01 1.87
CA PHE A 81 0.87 44.85 2.75
C PHE A 81 0.40 46.19 2.12
N SER A 82 0.33 46.28 0.79
CA SER A 82 -0.27 47.45 0.16
C SER A 82 -1.78 47.49 0.41
N SER A 83 -2.35 48.70 0.48
CA SER A 83 -3.75 48.93 0.85
C SER A 83 -4.77 48.54 -0.24
N GLY A 84 -4.37 47.84 -1.30
CA GLY A 84 -5.25 47.47 -2.40
C GLY A 84 -4.75 46.28 -3.23
N VAL A 85 -5.66 45.71 -4.03
CA VAL A 85 -5.35 44.61 -4.94
C VAL A 85 -4.47 45.14 -6.09
N PRO A 86 -3.26 44.60 -6.31
CA PRO A 86 -2.40 45.03 -7.41
C PRO A 86 -3.05 44.77 -8.77
N GLY A 87 -2.80 45.62 -9.77
CA GLY A 87 -3.46 45.52 -11.08
C GLY A 87 -3.24 44.22 -11.87
N GLY A 88 -2.31 43.37 -11.43
CA GLY A 88 -2.09 42.02 -11.99
C GLY A 88 -2.89 40.91 -11.30
N CYS A 89 -3.71 41.25 -10.31
CA CYS A 89 -4.45 40.36 -9.44
C CYS A 89 -5.94 40.74 -9.42
N ASN A 90 -6.82 39.75 -9.35
CA ASN A 90 -8.25 40.00 -9.15
C ASN A 90 -8.62 39.92 -7.66
N LEU A 91 -7.86 39.12 -6.89
CA LEU A 91 -8.06 38.94 -5.46
C LEU A 91 -6.72 38.69 -4.76
N CYS A 92 -6.59 39.17 -3.52
CA CYS A 92 -5.51 38.78 -2.61
C CYS A 92 -6.01 37.67 -1.68
N LEU A 93 -5.48 36.47 -1.81
CA LEU A 93 -5.76 35.30 -0.94
C LEU A 93 -5.13 35.44 0.43
N ALA A 94 -3.95 36.04 0.46
CA ALA A 94 -3.13 36.21 1.63
C ALA A 94 -2.33 37.51 1.49
N HIS A 95 -1.99 38.10 2.62
CA HIS A 95 -1.05 39.21 2.71
C HIS A 95 0.18 38.76 3.45
N SER A 96 1.36 39.02 2.89
CA SER A 96 2.63 38.68 3.53
C SER A 96 3.63 39.81 3.41
N PRO A 97 4.36 40.17 4.50
CA PRO A 97 5.38 41.22 4.44
C PRO A 97 6.60 40.80 3.60
N GLN A 98 6.79 39.50 3.39
CA GLN A 98 7.90 38.96 2.60
C GLN A 98 7.68 39.13 1.10
N VAL A 99 6.42 39.35 0.67
CA VAL A 99 6.07 39.55 -0.74
C VAL A 99 6.20 41.02 -1.10
N GLY A 100 7.08 41.33 -2.06
CA GLY A 100 7.34 42.70 -2.48
C GLY A 100 6.12 43.43 -3.04
N ASN A 101 5.45 42.85 -4.05
CA ASN A 101 4.21 43.41 -4.61
C ASN A 101 3.10 42.37 -4.63
N TYR A 102 3.25 41.34 -5.46
CA TYR A 102 2.40 40.15 -5.42
C TYR A 102 3.12 38.94 -6.01
N ARG A 103 2.62 37.74 -5.67
CA ARG A 103 2.93 36.46 -6.30
C ARG A 103 1.65 35.79 -6.75
N ILE A 104 1.72 35.11 -7.89
CA ILE A 104 0.62 34.30 -8.42
C ILE A 104 1.05 32.85 -8.21
N PRO A 105 0.43 32.10 -7.28
CA PRO A 105 0.61 30.67 -7.22
C PRO A 105 0.12 30.03 -8.52
N ASP A 106 0.77 28.98 -9.01
CA ASP A 106 0.33 28.27 -10.23
C ASP A 106 -1.10 27.71 -10.05
N PHE A 107 -1.42 27.21 -8.85
CA PHE A 107 -2.73 26.64 -8.50
C PHE A 107 -3.22 27.09 -7.14
N VAL A 108 -4.55 27.28 -7.05
CA VAL A 108 -5.25 27.65 -5.82
C VAL A 108 -6.43 26.70 -5.65
N GLY A 109 -6.39 25.89 -4.59
CA GLY A 109 -7.41 24.91 -4.25
C GLY A 109 -8.16 25.26 -2.96
N ALA A 110 -9.09 24.38 -2.57
CA ALA A 110 -9.82 24.52 -1.32
C ALA A 110 -8.90 24.23 -0.12
N GLY A 111 -8.27 25.27 0.41
CA GLY A 111 -7.40 25.20 1.60
C GLY A 111 -5.93 24.90 1.30
N TYR A 112 -5.50 25.01 0.03
CA TYR A 112 -4.10 24.87 -0.34
C TYR A 112 -3.75 25.73 -1.56
N ILE A 113 -2.46 26.02 -1.69
CA ILE A 113 -1.86 26.52 -2.93
C ILE A 113 -0.81 25.52 -3.41
N ALA A 114 -0.56 25.49 -4.71
CA ALA A 114 0.45 24.61 -5.28
C ALA A 114 1.25 25.28 -6.39
N GLU A 115 2.48 24.83 -6.53
CA GLU A 115 3.46 25.25 -7.52
C GLU A 115 3.96 24.05 -8.31
N ALA A 116 4.14 24.22 -9.62
CA ALA A 116 4.75 23.25 -10.51
C ALA A 116 6.14 23.72 -10.93
N LYS A 117 7.14 22.83 -10.83
CA LYS A 117 8.51 23.07 -11.27
C LYS A 117 9.02 21.88 -12.07
N ASN A 118 8.88 21.96 -13.38
CA ASN A 118 9.39 20.96 -14.33
C ASN A 118 10.86 21.26 -14.72
N VAL A 119 11.78 21.26 -13.77
CA VAL A 119 13.19 21.61 -14.01
C VAL A 119 14.14 20.53 -13.49
N ARG A 120 15.32 20.36 -14.11
CA ARG A 120 16.30 19.34 -13.68
C ARG A 120 17.03 19.72 -12.39
N ARG A 121 17.15 21.01 -12.10
CA ARG A 121 17.88 21.53 -10.95
C ARG A 121 17.09 22.66 -10.34
N LEU A 122 16.81 22.55 -9.06
CA LEU A 122 16.17 23.59 -8.27
C LEU A 122 17.10 23.86 -7.08
N LEU A 123 18.05 24.76 -7.30
CA LEU A 123 19.15 25.05 -6.37
C LEU A 123 18.99 26.43 -5.75
N VAL A 124 19.44 26.61 -4.51
CA VAL A 124 19.38 27.92 -3.82
C VAL A 124 20.15 29.00 -4.58
N THR A 125 21.22 28.63 -5.30
CA THR A 125 21.99 29.57 -6.14
C THR A 125 21.17 30.22 -7.26
N HIS A 126 19.96 29.72 -7.53
CA HIS A 126 18.98 30.38 -8.38
C HIS A 126 18.06 31.23 -7.50
N ASP A 127 18.59 32.37 -7.04
CA ASP A 127 17.97 33.22 -6.00
C ASP A 127 16.50 33.52 -6.27
N ARG A 128 16.11 33.69 -7.54
CA ARG A 128 14.73 34.02 -7.92
C ARG A 128 13.72 32.94 -7.53
N ASP A 129 13.99 31.67 -7.85
CA ASP A 129 13.03 30.58 -7.61
C ASP A 129 12.94 30.28 -6.12
N PHE A 130 14.09 30.26 -5.43
CA PHE A 130 14.14 30.05 -3.99
C PHE A 130 13.40 31.17 -3.24
N GLN A 131 13.64 32.43 -3.60
CA GLN A 131 12.94 33.57 -3.03
C GLN A 131 11.43 33.47 -3.30
N GLN A 132 11.02 33.22 -4.55
CA GLN A 132 9.61 33.10 -4.90
C GLN A 132 8.91 31.99 -4.10
N ILE A 133 9.50 30.80 -4.03
CA ILE A 133 8.95 29.66 -3.28
C ILE A 133 8.92 29.97 -1.78
N GLY A 134 9.96 30.62 -1.25
CA GLY A 134 10.02 31.06 0.15
C GLY A 134 8.93 32.08 0.50
N GLU A 135 8.68 33.06 -0.37
CA GLU A 135 7.60 34.03 -0.23
C GLU A 135 6.22 33.36 -0.20
N MET A 136 5.99 32.37 -1.08
CA MET A 136 4.73 31.62 -1.11
C MET A 136 4.57 30.70 0.10
N ALA A 137 5.64 30.04 0.54
CA ALA A 137 5.65 29.23 1.75
C ALA A 137 5.31 30.06 3.00
N ALA A 138 5.91 31.25 3.14
CA ALA A 138 5.62 32.17 4.23
C ALA A 138 4.16 32.62 4.22
N ALA A 139 3.65 33.04 3.06
CA ALA A 139 2.26 33.47 2.93
C ALA A 139 1.26 32.33 3.18
N ALA A 140 1.54 31.12 2.70
CA ALA A 140 0.70 29.95 2.98
C ALA A 140 0.62 29.67 4.49
N ARG A 141 1.75 29.80 5.20
CA ARG A 141 1.82 29.66 6.66
C ARG A 141 0.93 30.70 7.35
N GLU A 142 1.08 31.97 6.98
CA GLU A 142 0.33 33.09 7.55
C GLU A 142 -1.18 32.95 7.29
N ALA A 143 -1.56 32.45 6.12
CA ALA A 143 -2.96 32.22 5.74
C ALA A 143 -3.54 30.88 6.24
N GLY A 144 -2.73 30.03 6.89
CA GLY A 144 -3.16 28.69 7.33
C GLY A 144 -3.47 27.71 6.19
N LEU A 145 -2.92 27.94 5.00
CA LEU A 145 -3.06 27.11 3.81
C LEU A 145 -1.97 26.04 3.75
N ALA A 146 -2.28 24.87 3.17
CA ALA A 146 -1.23 23.93 2.78
C ALA A 146 -0.49 24.45 1.54
N PHE A 147 0.82 24.19 1.46
CA PHE A 147 1.63 24.53 0.29
C PHE A 147 2.25 23.27 -0.30
N TRP A 148 1.99 23.03 -1.58
CA TRP A 148 2.52 21.87 -2.30
C TRP A 148 3.45 22.29 -3.43
N LEU A 149 4.68 21.79 -3.41
CA LEU A 149 5.65 22.01 -4.47
C LEU A 149 5.83 20.73 -5.28
N TYR A 150 5.23 20.69 -6.46
CA TYR A 150 5.33 19.58 -7.40
C TYR A 150 6.55 19.77 -8.28
N VAL A 151 7.52 18.86 -8.19
CA VAL A 151 8.79 18.91 -8.92
C VAL A 151 8.92 17.74 -9.88
N ARG A 152 9.86 17.85 -10.83
CA ARG A 152 10.22 16.73 -11.71
C ARG A 152 10.84 15.59 -10.90
N ALA A 153 10.58 14.34 -11.27
CA ALA A 153 10.94 13.18 -10.46
C ALA A 153 12.47 12.99 -10.28
N ASP A 154 13.26 13.49 -11.22
CA ASP A 154 14.73 13.52 -11.24
C ASP A 154 15.30 14.92 -10.96
N THR A 155 14.50 15.86 -10.43
CA THR A 155 15.02 17.17 -10.01
C THR A 155 16.04 17.01 -8.89
N VAL A 156 17.24 17.55 -9.09
CA VAL A 156 18.17 17.78 -7.98
C VAL A 156 17.67 18.98 -7.19
N LEU A 157 17.17 18.71 -5.98
CA LEU A 157 16.58 19.71 -5.09
C LEU A 157 17.52 20.02 -3.93
N ASP A 158 17.76 21.30 -3.69
CA ASP A 158 18.56 21.74 -2.54
C ASP A 158 17.84 21.43 -1.21
N PRO A 159 18.55 20.90 -0.17
CA PRO A 159 17.97 20.64 1.15
C PRO A 159 17.21 21.82 1.76
N ALA A 160 17.59 23.06 1.44
CA ALA A 160 16.92 24.25 1.93
C ALA A 160 15.42 24.31 1.56
N TYR A 161 15.00 23.72 0.44
CA TYR A 161 13.58 23.64 0.08
C TYR A 161 12.78 22.78 1.05
N PHE A 162 13.36 21.68 1.57
CA PHE A 162 12.70 20.87 2.59
C PHE A 162 12.56 21.65 3.90
N ALA A 163 13.57 22.45 4.26
CA ALA A 163 13.50 23.32 5.44
C ALA A 163 12.43 24.42 5.29
N LEU A 164 12.20 24.96 4.08
CA LEU A 164 11.12 25.91 3.83
C LEU A 164 9.73 25.29 4.05
N MET A 165 9.58 24.02 3.68
CA MET A 165 8.31 23.29 3.81
C MET A 165 8.07 22.77 5.23
N ASP A 166 9.09 22.77 6.09
CA ASP A 166 8.96 22.30 7.46
C ASP A 166 7.92 23.15 8.23
N GLY A 167 7.07 22.45 8.99
CA GLY A 167 5.94 23.04 9.70
C GLY A 167 4.77 23.54 8.83
N LEU A 168 4.78 23.36 7.51
CA LEU A 168 3.62 23.60 6.64
C LEU A 168 2.71 22.35 6.59
N ARG A 169 1.43 22.55 6.25
CA ARG A 169 0.46 21.45 6.04
C ARG A 169 0.60 20.75 4.67
N GLY A 170 1.69 21.00 3.96
CA GLY A 170 1.97 20.41 2.65
C GLY A 170 3.42 19.94 2.54
N GLY A 171 3.97 19.93 1.33
CA GLY A 171 5.33 19.45 1.12
C GLY A 171 5.76 19.41 -0.33
N ILE A 172 6.94 18.82 -0.55
CA ILE A 172 7.50 18.59 -1.88
C ILE A 172 7.03 17.23 -2.40
N VAL A 173 6.62 17.19 -3.66
CA VAL A 173 6.20 15.97 -4.35
C VAL A 173 7.02 15.81 -5.63
N TYR A 174 7.83 14.75 -5.70
CA TYR A 174 8.52 14.32 -6.92
C TYR A 174 7.51 13.68 -7.88
N TYR A 175 6.92 14.49 -8.74
CA TYR A 175 5.65 14.18 -9.38
C TYR A 175 5.75 13.94 -10.89
N PHE A 176 6.46 14.81 -11.61
CA PHE A 176 6.52 14.72 -13.07
C PHE A 176 7.54 13.65 -13.48
N ALA A 177 7.04 12.44 -13.78
CA ALA A 177 7.87 11.36 -14.30
C ALA A 177 8.32 11.73 -15.72
N VAL A 178 9.62 11.59 -15.99
CA VAL A 178 10.22 11.88 -17.29
C VAL A 178 10.54 10.59 -18.05
N PRO A 179 10.72 10.67 -19.37
CA PRO A 179 11.24 9.54 -20.12
C PRO A 179 12.50 8.99 -19.46
N ASP A 180 12.59 7.67 -19.39
CA ASP A 180 13.69 6.91 -18.79
C ASP A 180 13.85 7.06 -17.26
N TYR A 181 12.93 7.75 -16.57
CA TYR A 181 12.90 7.72 -15.12
C TYR A 181 12.51 6.32 -14.63
N LEU A 182 13.45 5.68 -13.94
CA LEU A 182 13.22 4.39 -13.29
C LEU A 182 12.77 4.64 -11.85
N ASP A 183 11.47 4.47 -11.59
CA ASP A 183 10.96 4.55 -10.22
C ASP A 183 11.46 3.34 -9.39
N PRO A 184 12.27 3.55 -8.35
CA PRO A 184 12.70 2.47 -7.48
C PRO A 184 11.52 1.77 -6.78
N VAL A 185 10.42 2.48 -6.50
CA VAL A 185 9.25 1.91 -5.83
C VAL A 185 8.49 0.98 -6.77
N ASP A 186 8.27 1.36 -8.03
CA ASP A 186 7.69 0.47 -9.04
C ASP A 186 8.56 -0.76 -9.30
N GLN A 187 9.89 -0.61 -9.39
CA GLN A 187 10.80 -1.75 -9.54
C GLN A 187 10.68 -2.73 -8.36
N LEU A 188 10.70 -2.22 -7.14
CA LEU A 188 10.52 -3.04 -5.93
C LEU A 188 9.13 -3.67 -5.88
N ALA A 189 8.09 -2.95 -6.28
CA ALA A 189 6.73 -3.46 -6.30
C ALA A 189 6.56 -4.57 -7.35
N GLN A 190 7.18 -4.46 -8.53
CA GLN A 190 7.17 -5.51 -9.56
C GLN A 190 7.90 -6.77 -9.07
N VAL A 191 9.10 -6.63 -8.49
CA VAL A 191 9.86 -7.75 -7.95
C VAL A 191 9.10 -8.41 -6.79
N GLY A 192 8.51 -7.61 -5.90
CA GLY A 192 7.66 -8.07 -4.81
C GLY A 192 6.42 -8.84 -5.31
N LEU A 193 5.76 -8.32 -6.35
CA LEU A 193 4.61 -8.98 -6.97
C LEU A 193 4.98 -10.32 -7.58
N LEU A 194 6.05 -10.37 -8.38
CA LEU A 194 6.52 -11.59 -9.02
C LEU A 194 6.95 -12.65 -7.99
N SER A 195 7.70 -12.25 -6.97
CA SER A 195 8.11 -13.16 -5.89
C SER A 195 6.93 -13.71 -5.09
N ALA A 196 5.93 -12.87 -4.78
CA ALA A 196 4.70 -13.32 -4.12
C ALA A 196 3.92 -14.33 -4.98
N LEU A 197 3.77 -14.07 -6.28
CA LEU A 197 3.11 -14.99 -7.21
C LEU A 197 3.83 -16.34 -7.32
N VAL A 198 5.16 -16.33 -7.45
CA VAL A 198 5.97 -17.56 -7.48
C VAL A 198 5.82 -18.36 -6.20
N LEU A 199 5.88 -17.70 -5.04
CA LEU A 199 5.72 -18.35 -3.75
C LEU A 199 4.33 -18.99 -3.61
N ILE A 200 3.27 -18.27 -4.00
CA ILE A 200 1.90 -18.80 -3.99
C ILE A 200 1.79 -20.02 -4.93
N ALA A 201 2.33 -19.95 -6.14
CA ALA A 201 2.32 -21.04 -7.10
C ALA A 201 3.05 -22.29 -6.57
N LEU A 202 4.25 -22.11 -5.99
CA LEU A 202 5.01 -23.21 -5.37
C LEU A 202 4.26 -23.85 -4.22
N MET A 203 3.57 -23.04 -3.40
CA MET A 203 2.78 -23.53 -2.25
C MET A 203 1.51 -24.29 -2.68
N ILE A 204 0.90 -23.89 -3.80
CA ILE A 204 -0.21 -24.62 -4.42
C ILE A 204 0.30 -25.94 -5.00
N LEU A 205 1.39 -25.91 -5.76
CA LEU A 205 2.00 -27.10 -6.36
C LEU A 205 2.40 -28.12 -5.29
N TRP A 206 3.01 -27.66 -4.19
CA TRP A 206 3.34 -28.50 -3.04
C TRP A 206 2.10 -29.20 -2.46
N ASP A 207 0.96 -28.51 -2.37
CA ASP A 207 -0.28 -29.12 -1.87
C ASP A 207 -0.79 -30.22 -2.79
N LEU A 208 -0.75 -29.98 -4.10
CA LEU A 208 -1.19 -30.95 -5.09
C LEU A 208 -0.33 -32.22 -5.04
N ILE A 209 0.99 -32.06 -4.89
CA ILE A 209 1.92 -33.18 -4.72
C ILE A 209 1.67 -33.90 -3.40
N ALA A 210 1.59 -33.17 -2.29
CA ALA A 210 1.34 -33.76 -0.97
C ALA A 210 0.03 -34.55 -0.93
N ARG A 211 -1.03 -34.05 -1.58
CA ARG A 211 -2.29 -34.78 -1.72
C ARG A 211 -2.14 -36.06 -2.55
N LYS A 212 -1.40 -36.04 -3.66
CA LYS A 212 -1.13 -37.24 -4.48
C LYS A 212 -0.34 -38.30 -3.71
N VAL A 213 0.66 -37.90 -2.92
CA VAL A 213 1.50 -38.83 -2.13
C VAL A 213 0.72 -39.43 -0.95
N THR A 214 -0.09 -38.62 -0.27
CA THR A 214 -0.91 -39.10 0.87
C THR A 214 -2.16 -39.87 0.42
N ALA A 215 -2.61 -39.70 -0.81
CA ALA A 215 -3.65 -40.52 -1.43
C ALA A 215 -3.14 -41.88 -1.95
N ALA A 216 -2.04 -42.40 -1.41
CA ALA A 216 -1.62 -43.77 -1.67
C ALA A 216 -2.81 -44.71 -1.41
N PRO A 217 -3.14 -45.62 -2.35
CA PRO A 217 -4.32 -46.46 -2.21
C PRO A 217 -4.18 -47.27 -0.93
N VAL A 218 -5.18 -47.17 -0.05
CA VAL A 218 -5.39 -48.17 0.98
C VAL A 218 -5.42 -49.50 0.24
N ARG A 219 -4.35 -50.29 0.36
CA ARG A 219 -4.32 -51.66 -0.13
C ARG A 219 -5.42 -52.38 0.62
N VAL A 220 -6.59 -52.46 0.01
CA VAL A 220 -7.61 -53.44 0.39
C VAL A 220 -6.90 -54.78 0.30
N PRO A 221 -6.78 -55.55 1.40
CA PRO A 221 -6.15 -56.85 1.35
C PRO A 221 -6.84 -57.71 0.29
N THR A 222 -6.13 -57.99 -0.80
CA THR A 222 -6.52 -58.95 -1.82
C THR A 222 -6.36 -60.35 -1.26
N SER A 223 -7.24 -60.72 -0.33
CA SER A 223 -7.52 -62.11 -0.02
C SER A 223 -8.92 -62.16 0.59
N PRO A 224 -9.92 -62.77 -0.06
CA PRO A 224 -11.04 -63.27 0.71
C PRO A 224 -10.45 -64.28 1.72
N PRO A 225 -10.75 -64.19 3.03
CA PRO A 225 -10.47 -65.32 3.90
C PRO A 225 -11.16 -66.52 3.26
N LYS A 226 -10.40 -67.60 3.04
CA LYS A 226 -10.94 -68.91 2.68
C LYS A 226 -12.13 -69.14 3.58
N ARG A 227 -13.32 -69.17 2.98
CA ARG A 227 -14.56 -69.50 3.67
C ARG A 227 -14.50 -71.00 3.94
N ASP A 228 -13.75 -71.37 4.97
CA ASP A 228 -13.95 -72.64 5.63
C ASP A 228 -15.43 -72.69 6.04
N ARG A 229 -16.07 -73.75 5.54
CA ARG A 229 -17.32 -74.40 5.98
C ARG A 229 -18.34 -73.54 6.71
N ALA A 230 -19.57 -73.62 6.19
CA ALA A 230 -20.79 -73.11 6.83
C ALA A 230 -20.75 -73.29 8.36
N PRO A 231 -21.05 -72.24 9.14
CA PRO A 231 -21.06 -72.32 10.58
C PRO A 231 -22.17 -73.27 11.02
N ASP A 232 -21.76 -74.34 11.68
CA ASP A 232 -22.64 -75.26 12.36
C ASP A 232 -23.41 -74.49 13.46
N PRO A 233 -24.76 -74.38 13.39
CA PRO A 233 -25.54 -73.55 14.31
C PRO A 233 -25.48 -74.00 15.78
N LEU A 234 -24.94 -75.19 16.06
CA LEU A 234 -24.74 -75.69 17.42
C LEU A 234 -23.62 -74.96 18.19
N ARG A 235 -22.65 -74.34 17.52
CA ARG A 235 -21.49 -73.76 18.22
C ARG A 235 -21.75 -72.39 18.85
N LYS A 236 -22.83 -71.71 18.46
CA LYS A 236 -23.25 -70.42 19.08
C LYS A 236 -23.91 -70.58 20.44
N ALA A 237 -24.37 -71.78 20.80
CA ALA A 237 -24.93 -72.03 22.13
C ALA A 237 -23.84 -72.13 23.21
N ASP A 238 -22.67 -72.67 22.87
CA ASP A 238 -21.55 -72.79 23.80
C ASP A 238 -20.89 -71.42 24.11
N ASP A 239 -20.78 -70.53 23.12
CA ASP A 239 -20.20 -69.18 23.32
C ASP A 239 -21.08 -68.28 24.22
N ALA A 240 -22.40 -68.50 24.24
CA ALA A 240 -23.31 -67.78 25.13
C ALA A 240 -23.19 -68.24 26.59
N GLY A 241 -22.96 -69.54 26.82
CA GLY A 241 -22.65 -70.10 28.14
C GLY A 241 -21.32 -69.57 28.67
N ASP A 242 -20.30 -69.56 27.83
CA ASP A 242 -18.96 -69.08 28.16
C ASP A 242 -18.95 -67.57 28.51
N PHE A 243 -19.76 -66.77 27.82
CA PHE A 243 -19.93 -65.36 28.14
C PHE A 243 -20.65 -65.15 29.48
N ALA A 244 -21.72 -65.90 29.74
CA ALA A 244 -22.46 -65.80 31.01
C ALA A 244 -21.61 -66.21 32.22
N GLN A 245 -20.75 -67.22 32.05
CA GLN A 245 -19.85 -67.69 33.10
C GLN A 245 -18.75 -66.67 33.40
N ARG A 246 -18.13 -66.09 32.36
CA ARG A 246 -17.13 -65.00 32.51
C ARG A 246 -17.73 -63.73 33.11
N ALA A 247 -19.00 -63.42 32.82
CA ALA A 247 -19.71 -62.31 33.45
C ALA A 247 -19.92 -62.53 34.95
N ARG A 248 -20.37 -63.74 35.35
CA ARG A 248 -20.52 -64.10 36.77
C ARG A 248 -19.21 -64.04 37.55
N ASP A 249 -18.12 -64.54 36.97
CA ASP A 249 -16.82 -64.53 37.63
C ASP A 249 -16.27 -63.11 37.85
N ARG A 250 -16.54 -62.17 36.93
CA ARG A 250 -16.18 -60.76 37.13
C ARG A 250 -16.96 -60.12 38.26
N THR A 251 -18.28 -60.36 38.33
CA THR A 251 -19.11 -59.80 39.39
C THR A 251 -18.69 -60.33 40.76
N ARG A 252 -18.36 -61.63 40.85
CA ARG A 252 -17.92 -62.24 42.11
C ARG A 252 -16.60 -61.66 42.61
N ARG A 253 -15.62 -61.46 41.72
CA ARG A 253 -14.36 -60.79 42.06
C ARG A 253 -14.55 -59.34 42.51
N GLN A 254 -15.52 -58.61 41.94
CA GLN A 254 -15.82 -57.26 42.39
C GLN A 254 -16.41 -57.22 43.80
N ILE A 255 -17.30 -58.16 44.12
CA ILE A 255 -17.88 -58.29 45.47
C ILE A 255 -16.79 -58.62 46.50
N ASP A 256 -15.90 -59.57 46.21
CA ASP A 256 -14.80 -59.93 47.12
C ASP A 256 -13.85 -58.73 47.38
N ILE A 257 -13.60 -57.91 46.34
CA ILE A 257 -12.78 -56.69 46.48
C ILE A 257 -13.48 -55.65 47.35
N ASP A 258 -14.78 -55.43 47.17
CA ASP A 258 -15.54 -54.46 47.96
C ASP A 258 -15.74 -54.91 49.41
N GLU A 259 -15.97 -56.20 49.68
CA GLU A 259 -15.99 -56.74 51.05
C GLU A 259 -14.63 -56.58 51.76
N SER A 260 -13.51 -56.80 51.04
CA SER A 260 -12.17 -56.60 51.60
C SER A 260 -11.86 -55.14 51.96
N ARG A 261 -12.57 -54.18 51.34
CA ARG A 261 -12.45 -52.75 51.61
C ARG A 261 -13.33 -52.27 52.77
N HIS A 262 -14.38 -53.00 53.13
CA HIS A 262 -15.29 -52.62 54.23
C HIS A 262 -15.05 -53.41 55.52
N GLY A 263 -14.24 -54.47 55.51
CA GLY A 263 -13.86 -55.25 56.69
C GLY A 263 -12.70 -54.68 57.54
N LYS A 264 -12.29 -53.42 57.33
CA LYS A 264 -11.26 -52.74 58.14
C LYS A 264 -11.85 -51.53 58.87
N HIS A 265 -12.69 -51.79 59.87
CA HIS A 265 -12.96 -50.89 61.00
C HIS A 265 -13.29 -51.70 62.23
#